data_AF-A0ABD3DMF1-F1
#
_entry.id   AF-A0ABD3DMF1-F1
#
_cell.length_a   1.000
_cell.length_b   1.000
_cell.length_c   1.000
_cell.angle_alpha   90.00
_cell.angle_beta   90.00
_cell.angle_gamma   90.00
#
_symmetry.space_group_name_H-M   'P 1'
#
loop_
_entity.id
_entity.type
_entity.pdbx_description
1 polymer ?
#
loop_
_entity_poly.entity_id
_entity_poly.type
_entity_poly.pdbx_seq_one_letter_code
_entity_poly.pdbx_strand_id
1 'polypeptide(L)'
;MESGNNTFRYEEKFISNSNGAKLFTCSWLPLSSEPKGLIFLCHGYAIECSVTLKGCATRLAKAGYAVYGVDYKGHGKSSGLQCYIHSFDDLVTDCSNHFTTICLR
;
A
#
# COMPACT_ATOMS: atom_id res chain seq x y z
N MET A 1 -24.37 -1.95 -12.64
CA MET A 1 -23.07 -1.83 -11.96
C MET A 1 -22.73 -3.22 -11.46
N GLU A 2 -21.60 -3.79 -11.90
CA GLU A 2 -21.31 -5.23 -11.75
C GLU A 2 -21.29 -5.68 -10.28
N SER A 3 -22.35 -6.36 -9.87
CA SER A 3 -22.41 -7.25 -8.71
C SER A 3 -21.66 -8.55 -9.03
N GLY A 4 -20.36 -8.47 -9.25
CA GLY A 4 -19.49 -9.64 -9.32
C GLY A 4 -18.98 -9.96 -7.92
N ASN A 5 -19.07 -11.23 -7.50
CA ASN A 5 -18.47 -11.72 -6.25
C ASN A 5 -17.08 -11.12 -6.07
N ASN A 6 -16.91 -10.26 -5.06
CA ASN A 6 -15.64 -9.57 -4.86
C ASN A 6 -14.59 -10.63 -4.46
N THR A 7 -13.64 -10.95 -5.33
CA THR A 7 -12.68 -12.07 -5.12
C THR A 7 -11.55 -11.71 -4.16
N PHE A 8 -11.53 -10.46 -3.66
CA PHE A 8 -10.56 -9.94 -2.72
C PHE A 8 -11.24 -8.94 -1.77
N ARG A 9 -10.64 -8.72 -0.60
CA ARG A 9 -11.00 -7.68 0.37
C ARG A 9 -10.08 -6.48 0.20
N TYR A 10 -10.63 -5.28 0.18
CA TYR A 10 -9.87 -4.04 0.25
C TYR A 10 -9.82 -3.52 1.68
N GLU A 11 -8.65 -3.10 2.15
CA GLU A 11 -8.48 -2.52 3.49
C GLU A 11 -7.66 -1.22 3.41
N GLU A 12 -8.02 -0.25 4.25
CA GLU A 12 -7.26 0.98 4.49
C GLU A 12 -6.87 1.07 5.97
N LYS A 13 -5.62 1.44 6.25
CA LYS A 13 -5.12 1.62 7.62
C LYS A 13 -4.14 2.77 7.68
N PHE A 14 -3.98 3.35 8.86
CA PHE A 14 -2.88 4.25 9.15
C PHE A 14 -1.88 3.58 10.10
N ILE A 15 -0.61 3.76 9.82
CA ILE A 15 0.51 3.36 10.68
C ILE A 15 1.29 4.59 11.11
N SER A 16 2.08 4.48 12.17
CA SER A 16 3.05 5.50 12.57
C SER A 16 4.45 4.98 12.29
N ASN A 17 5.29 5.77 11.64
CA ASN A 17 6.71 5.43 11.49
C ASN A 17 7.50 5.80 12.76
N SER A 18 8.79 5.45 12.79
CA SER A 18 9.69 5.71 13.93
C SER A 18 9.83 7.20 14.28
N ASN A 19 9.59 8.08 13.32
CA ASN A 19 9.65 9.54 13.48
C ASN A 19 8.29 10.16 13.82
N GLY A 20 7.27 9.33 14.13
CA GLY A 20 5.92 9.77 14.49
C GLY A 20 5.07 10.27 13.32
N ALA A 21 5.54 10.13 12.06
CA ALA A 21 4.73 10.47 10.89
C ALA A 21 3.63 9.42 10.70
N LYS A 22 2.42 9.89 10.46
CA LYS A 22 1.25 9.06 10.15
C LYS A 22 1.27 8.72 8.67
N LEU A 23 1.41 7.45 8.34
CA LEU A 23 1.43 6.95 6.96
C LEU A 23 0.16 6.19 6.66
N PHE A 24 -0.43 6.46 5.50
CA PHE A 24 -1.56 5.73 4.98
C PHE A 24 -1.08 4.45 4.28
N THR A 25 -1.82 3.37 4.48
CA THR A 25 -1.57 2.07 3.86
C THR A 25 -2.87 1.51 3.32
N CYS A 26 -2.78 0.78 2.21
CA CYS A 26 -3.92 0.08 1.62
C CYS A 26 -3.52 -1.33 1.20
N SER A 27 -4.49 -2.23 1.15
CA SER A 27 -4.24 -3.61 0.69
C SER A 27 -5.42 -4.22 -0.03
N TRP A 28 -5.12 -5.15 -0.93
CA TRP A 28 -6.06 -5.99 -1.68
C TRP A 28 -5.71 -7.45 -1.40
N LEU A 29 -6.53 -8.12 -0.59
CA LEU A 29 -6.26 -9.45 -0.05
C LEU A 29 -7.20 -10.47 -0.69
N PRO A 30 -6.70 -11.52 -1.39
CA PRO A 30 -7.57 -12.54 -1.97
C PRO A 30 -8.41 -13.23 -0.88
N LEU A 31 -9.68 -13.50 -1.15
CA LEU A 31 -10.61 -14.11 -0.17
C LEU A 31 -10.61 -15.64 -0.19
N SER A 32 -10.31 -16.24 -1.33
CA SER A 32 -10.60 -17.65 -1.62
C SER A 32 -9.43 -18.61 -1.40
N SER A 33 -8.23 -18.10 -1.10
CA SER A 33 -7.04 -18.94 -0.91
C SER A 33 -5.93 -18.18 -0.22
N GLU A 34 -4.94 -18.92 0.31
CA GLU A 34 -3.63 -18.37 0.64
C GLU A 34 -3.06 -17.60 -0.57
N PRO A 35 -2.45 -16.41 -0.37
CA PRO A 35 -1.83 -15.66 -1.45
C PRO A 35 -0.71 -16.46 -2.14
N LYS A 36 -0.67 -16.43 -3.48
CA LYS A 36 0.43 -16.99 -4.28
C LYS A 36 1.78 -16.31 -4.04
N GLY A 37 1.72 -15.10 -3.50
CA GLY A 37 2.86 -14.26 -3.20
C GLY A 37 2.39 -12.88 -2.74
N LEU A 38 3.33 -12.12 -2.21
CA LEU A 38 3.13 -10.74 -1.75
C LEU A 38 3.64 -9.78 -2.82
N ILE A 39 2.89 -8.71 -3.08
CA ILE A 39 3.29 -7.62 -3.98
C ILE A 39 3.22 -6.31 -3.21
N PHE A 40 4.33 -5.58 -3.22
CA PHE A 40 4.46 -4.29 -2.55
C PHE A 40 4.50 -3.17 -3.59
N LEU A 41 3.59 -2.21 -3.47
CA LEU A 41 3.49 -1.08 -4.35
C LEU A 41 4.34 0.07 -3.83
N CYS A 42 5.35 0.43 -4.61
CA CYS A 42 6.09 1.69 -4.47
C CYS A 42 5.56 2.65 -5.53
N HIS A 43 4.83 3.69 -5.11
CA HIS A 43 4.27 4.67 -6.04
C HIS A 43 5.32 5.67 -6.53
N GLY A 44 5.03 6.39 -7.61
CA GLY A 44 5.90 7.43 -8.16
C GLY A 44 5.75 8.78 -7.43
N TYR A 45 6.56 9.77 -7.84
CA TYR A 45 6.45 11.13 -7.32
C TYR A 45 5.08 11.76 -7.66
N ALA A 46 4.50 12.49 -6.69
CA ALA A 46 3.22 13.18 -6.81
C ALA A 46 1.99 12.28 -7.13
N ILE A 47 2.07 10.97 -6.88
CA ILE A 47 0.94 10.03 -6.95
C ILE A 47 0.76 9.25 -5.64
N GLU A 48 -0.20 8.32 -5.58
CA GLU A 48 -0.50 7.51 -4.39
C GLU A 48 -0.96 6.08 -4.74
N CYS A 49 -1.10 5.20 -3.73
CA CYS A 49 -1.39 3.78 -3.97
C CYS A 49 -2.88 3.45 -4.17
N SER A 50 -3.77 4.02 -3.35
CA SER A 50 -5.18 3.60 -3.25
C SER A 50 -6.05 3.90 -4.47
N VAL A 51 -5.75 4.95 -5.24
CA VAL A 51 -6.52 5.37 -6.41
C VAL A 51 -5.74 5.12 -7.70
N THR A 52 -4.52 5.65 -7.79
CA THR A 52 -3.69 5.67 -9.00
C THR A 52 -3.25 4.26 -9.38
N LEU A 53 -2.89 3.43 -8.39
CA LEU A 53 -2.46 2.06 -8.62
C LEU A 53 -3.59 1.02 -8.46
N LYS A 54 -4.82 1.46 -8.16
CA LYS A 54 -5.98 0.59 -7.89
C LYS A 54 -6.23 -0.44 -8.98
N GLY A 55 -6.14 -0.05 -10.24
CA GLY A 55 -6.38 -0.94 -11.38
C GLY A 55 -5.39 -2.12 -11.41
N CYS A 56 -4.10 -1.81 -11.21
CA CYS A 56 -3.04 -2.81 -11.14
C CYS A 56 -3.23 -3.74 -9.93
N ALA A 57 -3.44 -3.16 -8.75
CA ALA A 57 -3.65 -3.90 -7.51
C ALA A 57 -4.85 -4.85 -7.59
N THR A 58 -5.97 -4.36 -8.13
CA THR A 58 -7.20 -5.15 -8.34
C THR A 58 -6.94 -6.33 -9.28
N ARG A 59 -6.22 -6.13 -10.38
CA ARG A 59 -5.91 -7.20 -11.34
C ARG A 59 -5.03 -8.28 -10.70
N LEU A 60 -4.02 -7.89 -9.93
CA LEU A 60 -3.12 -8.80 -9.24
C LEU A 60 -3.83 -9.56 -8.10
N ALA A 61 -4.68 -8.88 -7.33
CA ALA A 61 -5.49 -9.51 -6.29
C ALA A 61 -6.47 -10.54 -6.87
N LYS A 62 -7.14 -10.22 -7.98
CA LYS A 62 -7.97 -11.17 -8.74
C LYS A 62 -7.16 -12.37 -9.27
N ALA A 63 -5.85 -12.20 -9.51
CA ALA A 63 -4.97 -13.28 -9.91
C ALA A 63 -4.44 -14.14 -8.74
N GLY A 64 -4.77 -13.78 -7.49
CA GLY A 64 -4.44 -14.53 -6.28
C GLY A 64 -3.20 -14.03 -5.51
N TYR A 65 -2.74 -12.80 -5.76
CA TYR A 65 -1.65 -12.18 -4.99
C TYR A 65 -2.20 -11.26 -3.90
N ALA A 66 -1.55 -11.20 -2.73
CA ALA A 66 -1.86 -10.18 -1.75
C ALA A 66 -1.05 -8.92 -2.08
N VAL A 67 -1.74 -7.81 -2.31
CA VAL A 67 -1.12 -6.55 -2.75
C VAL A 67 -1.21 -5.53 -1.64
N TYR A 68 -0.11 -4.87 -1.33
CA TYR A 68 -0.03 -3.85 -0.27
C TYR A 68 0.61 -2.58 -0.83
N GLY A 69 0.12 -1.43 -0.40
CA GLY A 69 0.69 -0.13 -0.71
C GLY A 69 0.83 0.72 0.54
N VAL A 70 1.82 1.60 0.52
CA VAL A 70 2.03 2.66 1.52
C VAL A 70 2.22 3.97 0.77
N ASP A 71 1.49 5.00 1.18
CA ASP A 71 1.71 6.35 0.66
C ASP A 71 2.91 6.95 1.39
N TYR A 72 3.86 7.50 0.65
CA TYR A 72 5.03 8.15 1.23
C TYR A 72 4.63 9.37 2.05
N LYS A 73 5.47 9.73 3.04
CA LYS A 73 5.31 11.01 3.73
C LYS A 73 5.19 12.16 2.70
N GLY A 74 4.22 13.04 2.91
CA GLY A 74 3.90 14.14 1.98
C GLY A 74 3.14 13.74 0.71
N HIS A 75 2.71 12.49 0.57
CA HIS A 75 1.96 11.98 -0.59
C HIS A 75 0.63 11.35 -0.19
N GLY A 76 -0.32 11.36 -1.12
CA GLY A 76 -1.63 10.73 -0.95
C GLY A 76 -2.32 11.14 0.35
N LYS A 77 -2.69 10.14 1.16
CA LYS A 77 -3.34 10.35 2.46
C LYS A 77 -2.35 10.40 3.64
N SER A 78 -1.06 10.24 3.40
CA SER A 78 -0.01 10.30 4.43
C SER A 78 0.24 11.74 4.90
N SER A 79 0.63 11.88 6.16
CA SER A 79 1.03 13.16 6.74
C SER A 79 2.30 13.73 6.08
N GLY A 80 2.54 15.04 6.23
CA GLY A 80 3.74 15.72 5.74
C GLY A 80 3.40 16.90 4.82
N LEU A 81 4.42 17.66 4.44
CA LEU A 81 4.26 18.73 3.45
C LEU A 81 4.05 18.10 2.07
N GLN A 82 3.02 18.55 1.35
CA GLN A 82 2.60 17.93 0.10
C GLN A 82 3.74 17.94 -0.95
N CYS A 83 4.00 16.77 -1.53
CA CYS A 83 5.07 16.53 -2.52
C CYS A 83 6.49 16.86 -2.04
N TYR A 84 6.72 16.93 -0.72
CA TYR A 84 8.04 17.14 -0.15
C TYR A 84 8.64 15.85 0.42
N ILE A 85 9.79 15.45 -0.12
CA ILE A 85 10.61 14.34 0.38
C ILE A 85 11.86 14.96 0.99
N HIS A 86 11.97 14.88 2.32
CA HIS A 86 13.11 15.44 3.04
C HIS A 86 14.39 14.61 2.81
N SER A 87 14.26 13.29 2.89
CA SER A 87 15.32 12.32 2.68
C SER A 87 14.75 11.11 1.94
N PHE A 88 15.48 10.61 0.95
CA PHE A 88 15.09 9.40 0.24
C PHE A 88 15.33 8.15 1.10
N ASP A 89 16.33 8.17 1.97
CA ASP A 89 16.60 7.08 2.90
C ASP A 89 15.45 6.89 3.90
N ASP A 90 14.82 7.98 4.35
CA ASP A 90 13.63 7.91 5.21
C ASP A 90 12.46 7.23 4.48
N LEU A 91 12.24 7.58 3.22
CA LEU A 91 11.21 6.98 2.38
C LEU A 91 11.44 5.47 2.22
N VAL A 92 12.67 5.06 1.88
CA VAL A 92 13.04 3.66 1.73
C VAL A 92 12.89 2.91 3.06
N THR A 93 13.30 3.53 4.17
CA THR A 93 13.18 2.99 5.53
C THR A 93 11.72 2.77 5.90
N ASP A 94 10.84 3.74 5.65
CA ASP A 94 9.40 3.64 5.91
C ASP A 94 8.76 2.48 5.14
N CYS A 95 9.10 2.35 3.85
CA CYS A 95 8.62 1.24 3.00
C CYS A 95 9.13 -0.11 3.51
N SER A 96 10.44 -0.21 3.76
CA SER A 96 11.09 -1.44 4.22
C SER A 96 10.50 -1.92 5.55
N ASN A 97 10.33 -1.02 6.53
CA ASN A 97 9.74 -1.34 7.82
C ASN A 97 8.30 -1.84 7.70
N HIS A 98 7.49 -1.16 6.89
CA HIS A 98 6.10 -1.55 6.67
C HIS A 98 5.99 -2.93 6.00
N PHE A 99 6.72 -3.14 4.90
CA PHE A 99 6.67 -4.40 4.14
C PHE A 99 7.26 -5.57 4.92
N THR A 100 8.35 -5.36 5.68
CA THR A 100 8.92 -6.40 6.56
C THR A 100 7.92 -6.85 7.61
N THR A 101 7.15 -5.92 8.20
CA THR A 101 6.10 -6.27 9.16
C THR A 101 5.00 -7.16 8.56
N ILE A 102 4.74 -7.02 7.25
CA ILE A 102 3.77 -7.87 6.54
C ILE A 102 4.36 -9.27 6.30
N CYS A 103 5.65 -9.37 5.95
CA CYS A 103 6.32 -10.66 5.74
C CYS A 103 6.45 -11.53 7.00
N LEU A 104 6.38 -10.92 8.19
CA LEU A 104 6.50 -11.61 9.48
C LEU A 104 5.16 -12.15 10.03
N ARG A 105 4.07 -12.02 9.26
CA ARG A 105 2.75 -12.57 9.59
C ARG A 105 2.54 -13.91 8.91
#